data_AF-R5IKA3-F1
#
_entry.id   AF-R5IKA3-F1
#
_cell.length_a   1.000
_cell.length_b   1.000
_cell.length_c   1.000
_cell.angle_alpha   90.00
_cell.angle_beta   90.00
_cell.angle_gamma   90.00
#
_symmetry.space_group_name_H-M   'P 1'
#
loop_
_entity.id
_entity.type
_entity.pdbx_description
1 polymer ?
#
loop_
_entity_poly.entity_id
_entity_poly.type
_entity_poly.pdbx_seq_one_letter_code
_entity_poly.pdbx_strand_id
1 'polypeptide(L)' 'MATVVWSSSKYDYMLVDGERYDVLTTEPGSTFEIPVAAFDTELTVIGDTTAMSTPHEIEYTLNFDSATLTAAE' A
#
# COMPACT_ATOMS: atom_id res chain seq x y z
N MET A 1 4.43 6.71 9.30
CA MET A 1 3.28 6.11 8.60
C MET A 1 3.17 6.78 7.25
N ALA A 2 2.86 6.04 6.21
CA ALA A 2 2.56 6.58 4.89
C ALA A 2 1.16 6.17 4.47
N THR A 3 0.45 7.10 3.83
CA THR A 3 -0.85 6.82 3.21
C THR A 3 -0.63 6.41 1.76
N VAL A 4 -1.00 5.19 1.41
CA VAL A 4 -0.88 4.65 0.06
C VAL A 4 -2.27 4.52 -0.53
N VAL A 5 -2.49 5.14 -1.69
CA VAL A 5 -3.78 5.08 -2.41
C VAL A 5 -3.60 4.30 -3.70
N TRP A 6 -4.21 3.13 -3.76
CA TRP A 6 -4.26 2.30 -4.96
C TRP A 6 -5.37 2.82 -5.86
N SER A 7 -5.12 2.86 -7.17
CA SER A 7 -6.10 3.35 -8.15
C SER A 7 -7.39 2.49 -8.22
N SER A 8 -7.29 1.21 -7.84
CA SER A 8 -8.43 0.32 -7.71
C SER A 8 -9.04 0.41 -6.33
N SER A 9 -10.38 0.41 -6.25
CA SER A 9 -11.17 0.35 -5.01
C SER A 9 -11.44 -1.09 -4.53
N LYS A 10 -10.73 -2.07 -5.10
CA LYS A 10 -10.93 -3.51 -4.90
C LYS A 10 -9.77 -4.19 -4.19
N TYR A 11 -8.97 -3.44 -3.43
CA TYR A 11 -7.99 -4.03 -2.52
C TYR A 11 -8.58 -4.06 -1.12
N ASP A 12 -8.56 -5.23 -0.50
CA ASP A 12 -9.23 -5.49 0.77
C ASP A 12 -8.27 -5.31 1.95
N TYR A 13 -7.04 -5.82 1.83
CA TYR A 13 -5.97 -5.64 2.82
C TYR A 13 -4.59 -5.66 2.14
N MET A 14 -3.59 -5.14 2.87
CA MET A 14 -2.18 -5.28 2.55
C MET A 14 -1.46 -6.06 3.64
N LEU A 15 -0.48 -6.88 3.27
CA LEU A 15 0.52 -7.41 4.19
C LEU A 15 1.82 -6.64 4.01
N VAL A 16 2.36 -6.10 5.10
CA VAL A 16 3.66 -5.40 5.14
C VAL A 16 4.50 -6.06 6.21
N ASP A 17 5.65 -6.62 5.83
CA ASP A 17 6.50 -7.44 6.72
C ASP A 17 5.74 -8.57 7.45
N GLY A 18 4.70 -9.12 6.80
CA GLY A 18 3.84 -10.17 7.36
C GLY A 18 2.74 -9.67 8.31
N GLU A 19 2.65 -8.37 8.57
CA GLU A 19 1.57 -7.75 9.33
C GLU A 19 0.46 -7.25 8.41
N ARG A 20 -0.80 -7.47 8.81
CA ARG A 20 -1.99 -7.14 8.02
C ARG A 20 -2.50 -5.73 8.32
N TYR A 21 -2.75 -4.98 7.26
CA TYR A 21 -3.32 -3.65 7.25
C TYR A 21 -4.61 -3.67 6.42
N ASP A 22 -5.75 -3.47 7.07
CA ASP A 22 -7.04 -3.42 6.37
C ASP A 22 -7.23 -2.06 5.65
N VAL A 23 -8.03 -2.08 4.58
CA VAL A 23 -8.37 -0.87 3.82
C VAL A 23 -9.12 0.15 4.70
N LEU A 24 -8.72 1.41 4.63
CA LEU A 24 -9.33 2.51 5.39
C LEU A 24 -10.52 3.13 4.65
N THR A 25 -10.37 3.32 3.34
CA THR A 25 -11.43 3.82 2.44
C THR A 25 -11.22 3.29 1.04
N THR A 26 -12.30 3.17 0.27
CA THR A 26 -12.30 2.74 -1.14
C THR A 26 -12.60 3.88 -2.12
N GLU A 27 -12.68 5.13 -1.64
CA GLU A 27 -12.91 6.34 -2.43
C GLU A 27 -11.77 7.35 -2.18
N PRO A 28 -11.04 7.81 -3.21
CA PRO A 28 -11.18 7.54 -4.66
C PRO A 28 -10.62 6.19 -5.13
N GLY A 29 -10.00 5.43 -4.23
CA GLY A 29 -9.42 4.12 -4.45
C GLY A 29 -9.07 3.48 -3.11
N SER A 30 -8.45 2.29 -3.11
CA SER A 30 -8.16 1.59 -1.85
C SER A 30 -7.01 2.27 -1.12
N THR A 31 -7.32 2.87 0.04
CA THR A 31 -6.39 3.66 0.84
C THR A 31 -5.94 2.86 2.04
N PHE A 32 -4.63 2.79 2.26
CA PHE A 32 -4.00 2.11 3.38
C PHE A 32 -3.08 3.06 4.13
N GLU A 33 -2.93 2.84 5.42
CA GLU A 33 -1.87 3.45 6.22
C GLU A 33 -0.91 2.36 6.65
N ILE A 34 0.35 2.45 6.19
CA ILE A 34 1.38 1.44 6.44
C ILE A 34 2.63 2.05 7.07
N PRO A 35 3.40 1.28 7.85
CA PRO A 35 4.73 1.71 8.29
C PRO A 35 5.68 1.77 7.09
N VAL A 36 6.49 2.82 7.04
CA VAL A 36 7.62 2.92 6.12
C VAL A 36 8.87 2.92 6.98
N ALA A 37 9.62 1.82 6.93
CA ALA A 37 10.79 1.62 7.78
C ALA A 37 12.01 2.44 7.31
N ALA A 38 12.14 2.64 5.99
CA ALA A 38 13.24 3.38 5.38
C ALA A 38 12.83 3.97 4.02
N PHE A 39 13.47 5.07 3.65
CA PHE A 39 13.46 5.61 2.29
C PHE A 39 14.58 4.98 1.46
N ASP A 40 14.47 5.07 0.13
CA ASP A 40 15.43 4.53 -0.85
C ASP A 40 15.71 3.01 -0.70
N THR A 41 14.82 2.32 0.01
CA THR A 41 14.88 0.87 0.25
C THR A 41 13.61 0.24 -0.30
N GLU A 42 13.76 -0.92 -0.91
CA GLU A 42 12.64 -1.72 -1.40
C GLU A 42 11.81 -2.24 -0.21
N LEU A 43 10.52 -1.90 -0.19
CA LEU A 43 9.54 -2.41 0.76
C LEU A 43 8.63 -3.41 0.03
N THR A 44 8.76 -4.70 0.36
CA THR A 44 7.88 -5.74 -0.17
C THR A 44 6.54 -5.72 0.56
N VAL A 45 5.46 -5.67 -0.20
CA VAL A 45 4.09 -5.71 0.31
C VAL A 45 3.26 -6.70 -0.49
N ILE A 46 2.24 -7.29 0.11
CA ILE A 46 1.28 -8.17 -0.60
C ILE A 46 -0.08 -7.50 -0.54
N GLY A 47 -0.66 -7.17 -1.70
CA GLY A 47 -2.01 -6.65 -1.80
C GLY A 47 -3.00 -7.75 -2.15
N ASP A 48 -4.04 -7.92 -1.34
CA ASP A 48 -5.17 -8.79 -1.68
C ASP A 48 -6.20 -8.00 -2.47
N THR A 49 -6.58 -8.50 -3.64
CA THR A 49 -7.62 -7.91 -4.48
C THR A 49 -8.70 -8.91 -4.88
N THR A 50 -9.94 -8.47 -4.77
CA THR A 50 -11.14 -9.18 -5.25
C THR A 50 -11.66 -8.68 -6.59
N ALA A 51 -10.90 -7.82 -7.29
CA ALA A 51 -11.30 -7.21 -8.56
C ALA A 51 -11.64 -8.24 -9.65
N MET A 52 -11.05 -9.44 -9.57
CA MET A 52 -11.20 -10.50 -10.57
C MET A 52 -12.26 -11.54 -10.17
N SER A 53 -13.20 -11.18 -9.29
CA SER A 53 -14.27 -12.05 -8.74
C SER A 53 -13.80 -13.18 -7.83
N THR A 54 -12.49 -13.40 -7.70
CA THR A 54 -11.84 -14.24 -6.71
C THR A 54 -10.76 -13.44 -5.97
N PRO A 55 -10.48 -13.73 -4.68
CA PRO A 55 -9.35 -13.14 -3.98
C PRO A 55 -8.02 -13.53 -4.62
N HIS A 56 -7.14 -12.54 -4.82
CA HIS A 56 -5.79 -12.73 -5.31
C HIS A 56 -4.82 -11.92 -4.47
N GLU A 57 -3.83 -12.59 -3.90
CA GLU A 57 -2.67 -11.97 -3.28
C GLU A 57 -1.61 -11.71 -4.36
N ILE A 58 -1.22 -10.44 -4.50
CA ILE A 58 -0.20 -10.01 -5.46
C ILE A 58 0.92 -9.34 -4.68
N GLU A 59 2.15 -9.80 -4.88
CA GLU A 59 3.35 -9.20 -4.31
C GLU A 59 3.77 -7.96 -5.12
N TYR A 60 4.07 -6.88 -4.41
CA TYR A 60 4.56 -5.62 -4.96
C TYR A 60 5.80 -5.16 -4.20
N THR A 61 6.67 -4.46 -4.91
CA THR A 61 7.80 -3.75 -4.31
C THR A 61 7.53 -2.25 -4.39
N LEU A 62 7.38 -1.61 -3.23
CA LEU A 62 7.26 -0.17 -3.11
C LEU A 62 8.62 0.44 -2.83
N ASN A 63 8.94 1.56 -3.49
CA ASN A 63 10.14 2.34 -3.21
C ASN A 63 9.72 3.78 -2.88
N PHE A 64 10.15 4.25 -1.71
CA PHE A 64 9.92 5.62 -1.28
C PHE A 64 11.19 6.44 -1.52
N ASP A 65 11.23 7.15 -2.64
CA ASP A 65 12.38 7.95 -3.05
C ASP A 65 12.51 9.20 -2.17
N SER A 66 13.61 9.27 -1.39
CA SER A 66 13.85 10.39 -0.48
C SER A 66 14.07 11.73 -1.22
N ALA A 67 14.49 11.69 -2.49
CA ALA A 67 14.68 12.89 -3.30
C ALA A 67 13.35 13.58 -3.65
N THR A 68 12.23 12.86 -3.53
CA THR A 68 10.88 13.40 -3.76
C THR A 68 10.26 14.04 -2.52
N LEU A 69 10.93 13.97 -1.37
CA LEU A 69 10.45 14.57 -0.13
C LEU A 69 10.38 16.09 -0.26
N THR A 70 9.19 16.63 -0.04
CA THR A 70 8.97 18.07 0.14
C THR A 70 8.81 18.36 1.63
N ALA A 71 9.31 19.51 2.09
CA ALA A 71 9.06 19.95 3.46
C ALA A 71 7.55 20.06 3.70
N ALA A 72 7.09 19.65 4.88
CA ALA A 72 5.73 19.92 5.32
C ALA A 72 5.57 21.45 5.47
N GLU A 73 4.50 22.00 4.89
CA GLU A 73 4.13 23.42 5.00
C GLU A 73 3.41 23.71 6.33
#